data_AF-A0AAN8WBS4-F1
#
_entry.id   AF-A0AAN8WBS4-F1
#
_cell.length_a   1.000
_cell.length_b   1.000
_cell.length_c   1.000
_cell.angle_alpha   90.00
_cell.angle_beta   90.00
_cell.angle_gamma   90.00
#
_symmetry.space_group_name_H-M   'P 1'
#
loop_
_entity.id
_entity.type
_entity.pdbx_description
1 polymer ?
#
loop_
_entity_poly.entity_id
_entity_poly.type
_entity_poly.pdbx_seq_one_letter_code
_entity_poly.pdbx_strand_id
1 'polypeptide(L)'
;SRAPLSAIQILFECAVYLLGATDVSMKAVRHATHDNTFCKKLAAICIPGLNQTQISTLTEKLEQIKMTNEHMARVSDIGGVFLTYMRSLIFYWHRHHEDIQPRQARVEALKDNSKQLQVEIATKERLIRGHKEDVCNLKERMKNEEEKVTYLQDQKISVEEELERVIAVIDELAPHSK
;
A
#
# COMPACT_ATOMS: atom_id res chain seq x y z
N SER A 1 13.97 -50.58 10.26
CA SER A 1 14.74 -49.45 9.72
C SER A 1 14.64 -49.52 8.19
N ARG A 2 14.05 -48.52 7.51
CA ARG A 2 14.05 -48.49 6.04
C ARG A 2 15.51 -48.29 5.59
N ALA A 3 15.96 -49.04 4.58
CA ALA A 3 17.35 -48.99 4.14
C ALA A 3 17.75 -47.55 3.75
N PRO A 4 18.97 -47.07 4.06
CA PRO A 4 19.35 -45.67 3.83
C PRO A 4 19.21 -45.22 2.36
N LEU A 5 19.36 -46.15 1.42
CA LEU A 5 19.10 -45.95 -0.02
C LEU A 5 17.65 -45.54 -0.33
N SER A 6 16.68 -46.08 0.40
CA SER A 6 15.26 -45.73 0.20
C SER A 6 14.92 -44.32 0.66
N ALA A 7 15.62 -43.80 1.68
CA ALA A 7 15.41 -42.45 2.18
C ALA A 7 16.01 -41.41 1.21
N ILE A 8 17.17 -41.70 0.64
CA ILE A 8 17.79 -40.88 -0.41
C ILE A 8 16.92 -40.85 -1.66
N GLN A 9 16.38 -42.00 -2.07
CA GLN A 9 15.43 -42.09 -3.18
C GLN A 9 14.25 -41.13 -2.97
N ILE A 10 13.57 -41.18 -1.83
CA ILE A 10 12.43 -40.30 -1.53
C ILE A 10 12.80 -38.81 -1.68
N LEU A 11 14.00 -38.40 -1.23
CA LEU A 11 14.45 -37.01 -1.38
C LEU A 11 14.54 -36.56 -2.83
N PHE A 12 15.10 -37.40 -3.70
CA PHE A 12 15.22 -37.07 -5.12
C PHE A 12 13.87 -37.14 -5.85
N GLU A 13 12.98 -38.04 -5.45
CA GLU A 13 11.59 -38.05 -5.93
C GLU A 13 10.87 -36.74 -5.55
N CYS A 14 11.06 -36.24 -4.32
CA CYS A 14 10.54 -34.95 -3.89
C CYS A 14 11.11 -33.78 -4.71
N ALA A 15 12.41 -33.81 -5.01
CA ALA A 15 13.04 -32.79 -5.84
C ALA A 15 12.48 -32.75 -7.27
N VAL A 16 12.27 -33.92 -7.87
CA VAL A 16 11.71 -34.04 -9.23
C VAL A 16 10.23 -33.67 -9.26
N TYR A 17 9.47 -34.02 -8.22
CA TYR A 17 8.09 -33.57 -8.03
C TYR A 17 8.00 -32.03 -7.96
N LEU A 18 8.91 -31.40 -7.21
CA LEU A 18 8.99 -29.94 -7.09
C LEU A 18 9.31 -29.24 -8.42
N LEU A 19 10.03 -29.90 -9.32
CA LEU A 19 10.28 -29.42 -10.68
C LEU A 19 9.08 -29.60 -11.62
N GLY A 20 7.95 -30.11 -11.13
CA GLY A 20 6.70 -30.27 -11.88
C GLY A 20 6.60 -31.56 -12.70
N ALA A 21 7.48 -32.53 -12.47
CA ALA A 21 7.40 -33.82 -13.16
C ALA A 21 6.22 -34.66 -12.63
N THR A 22 5.44 -35.22 -13.55
CA THR A 22 4.32 -36.14 -13.23
C THR A 22 4.83 -37.54 -12.89
N ASP A 23 5.90 -37.99 -13.55
CA ASP A 23 6.61 -39.23 -13.21
C ASP A 23 7.77 -38.93 -12.26
N VAL A 24 7.71 -39.52 -11.07
CA VAL A 24 8.74 -39.44 -10.04
C VAL A 24 9.47 -40.77 -9.86
N SER A 25 9.32 -41.71 -10.80
CA SER A 25 10.03 -42.98 -10.76
C SER A 25 11.55 -42.80 -10.69
N MET A 26 12.28 -43.79 -10.17
CA MET A 26 13.74 -43.77 -10.15
C MET A 26 14.39 -43.67 -11.54
N LYS A 27 13.66 -43.99 -12.61
CA LYS A 27 14.10 -43.75 -13.98
C LYS A 27 14.03 -42.26 -14.32
N ALA A 28 12.90 -41.62 -14.04
CA ALA A 28 12.73 -40.17 -14.22
C ALA A 28 13.69 -39.38 -13.35
N VAL A 29 13.88 -39.78 -12.09
CA VAL A 29 14.86 -39.17 -11.19
C VAL A 29 16.26 -39.22 -11.76
N ARG A 30 16.72 -40.39 -12.22
CA ARG A 30 18.05 -40.49 -12.83
C ARG A 30 18.19 -39.61 -14.06
N HIS A 31 17.17 -39.58 -14.92
CA HIS A 31 17.19 -38.71 -16.10
C HIS A 31 17.29 -37.23 -15.71
N ALA A 32 16.49 -36.80 -14.73
CA ALA A 32 16.49 -35.43 -14.24
C ALA A 32 17.82 -35.04 -13.59
N THR A 33 18.45 -35.93 -12.81
CA THR A 33 19.74 -35.62 -12.16
C THR A 33 20.94 -35.69 -13.09
N HIS A 34 20.82 -36.31 -14.27
CA HIS A 34 21.86 -36.23 -15.32
C HIS A 34 21.84 -34.89 -16.07
N ASP A 35 20.80 -34.08 -15.92
CA ASP A 35 20.77 -32.73 -16.46
C ASP A 35 21.67 -31.81 -15.62
N ASN A 36 22.70 -31.24 -16.25
CA ASN A 36 23.64 -30.30 -15.63
C ASN A 36 22.96 -29.03 -15.07
N THR A 37 21.71 -28.76 -15.45
CA THR A 37 20.90 -27.64 -14.95
C THR A 37 19.98 -28.02 -13.79
N PHE A 38 19.92 -29.29 -13.39
CA PHE A 38 19.01 -29.79 -12.35
C PHE A 38 19.07 -28.96 -11.05
N CYS A 39 20.25 -28.81 -10.46
CA CYS A 39 20.42 -28.03 -9.23
C CYS A 39 20.08 -26.55 -9.42
N LYS A 40 20.34 -25.98 -10.60
CA LYS A 40 19.97 -24.58 -10.92
C LYS A 40 18.45 -24.43 -10.98
N LYS A 41 17.76 -25.37 -11.63
CA LYS A 41 16.30 -25.39 -11.70
C LYS A 41 15.68 -25.52 -10.31
N LEU A 42 16.23 -26.42 -9.47
CA LEU A 42 15.77 -26.60 -8.10
C LEU A 42 15.97 -25.34 -7.25
N ALA A 43 17.15 -24.71 -7.35
CA ALA A 43 17.44 -23.46 -6.65
C ALA A 43 16.58 -22.27 -7.12
N ALA A 44 16.12 -22.30 -8.37
CA ALA A 44 15.27 -21.25 -8.96
C ALA A 44 13.78 -21.39 -8.64
N ILE A 45 13.37 -22.43 -7.89
CA ILE A 45 11.97 -22.61 -7.50
C ILE A 45 11.52 -21.41 -6.66
N CYS A 46 10.46 -20.75 -7.13
CA CYS A 46 9.76 -19.74 -6.35
C CYS A 46 8.97 -20.44 -5.24
N ILE A 47 9.58 -20.57 -4.06
CA ILE A 47 8.96 -21.27 -2.93
C ILE A 47 7.57 -20.69 -2.62
N PRO A 48 7.36 -19.36 -2.48
CA PRO A 48 6.02 -18.80 -2.24
C PRO A 48 4.99 -19.08 -3.33
N GLY A 49 5.43 -19.46 -4.53
CA GLY A 49 4.55 -19.79 -5.65
C GLY A 49 4.03 -21.23 -5.63
N LEU A 50 4.51 -22.07 -4.71
CA LEU A 50 4.03 -23.44 -4.55
C LEU A 50 2.61 -23.43 -3.96
N ASN A 51 1.80 -24.41 -4.34
CA ASN A 51 0.46 -24.57 -3.79
C ASN A 51 0.44 -25.49 -2.55
N GLN A 52 -0.65 -25.40 -1.76
CA GLN A 52 -0.81 -26.19 -0.54
C GLN A 52 -0.74 -27.70 -0.80
N THR A 53 -1.28 -28.18 -1.93
CA THR A 53 -1.26 -29.62 -2.29
C THR A 53 0.16 -30.13 -2.51
N GLN A 54 1.02 -29.34 -3.17
CA GLN A 54 2.42 -29.65 -3.37
C GLN A 54 3.14 -29.75 -2.02
N ILE A 55 2.90 -28.80 -1.12
CA ILE A 55 3.52 -28.76 0.21
C ILE A 55 3.06 -29.94 1.07
N SER A 56 1.76 -30.23 1.12
CA SER A 56 1.21 -31.38 1.85
C SER A 56 1.79 -32.70 1.34
N THR A 57 1.87 -32.88 0.02
CA THR A 57 2.46 -34.07 -0.60
C THR A 57 3.94 -34.24 -0.22
N LEU A 58 4.70 -33.13 -0.21
CA LEU A 58 6.11 -33.15 0.19
C LEU A 58 6.28 -33.47 1.67
N THR A 59 5.47 -32.87 2.54
CA THR A 59 5.49 -33.15 3.98
C THR A 59 5.23 -34.63 4.25
N GLU A 60 4.17 -35.20 3.66
CA GLU A 60 3.84 -36.63 3.81
C GLU A 60 4.98 -37.54 3.35
N LYS A 61 5.62 -37.23 2.20
CA LYS A 61 6.77 -37.99 1.71
C LYS A 61 7.99 -37.88 2.64
N LEU A 62 8.28 -36.68 3.14
CA LEU A 62 9.43 -36.46 4.02
C LEU A 62 9.22 -37.05 5.42
N GLU A 63 8.00 -37.16 5.93
CA GLU A 63 7.68 -37.85 7.18
C GLU A 63 8.01 -39.35 7.13
N GLN A 64 8.00 -39.95 5.94
CA GLN A 64 8.46 -41.32 5.74
C GLN A 64 9.97 -41.47 5.99
N ILE A 65 10.73 -40.38 5.89
CA ILE A 65 12.16 -40.33 6.23
C ILE A 65 12.29 -40.15 7.75
N LYS A 66 12.28 -41.28 8.45
CA LYS A 66 12.52 -41.36 9.92
C LYS A 66 14.00 -41.17 10.28
N MET A 67 14.67 -40.20 9.66
CA MET A 67 16.08 -39.88 9.89
C MET A 67 16.24 -38.39 10.21
N THR A 68 17.16 -38.09 11.12
CA THR A 68 17.62 -36.72 11.36
C THR A 68 18.55 -36.27 10.23
N ASN A 69 18.74 -34.96 10.07
CA ASN A 69 19.67 -34.42 9.07
C ASN A 69 21.09 -34.94 9.30
N GLU A 70 21.53 -35.00 10.56
CA GLU A 70 22.83 -35.55 10.96
C GLU A 70 22.98 -37.02 10.58
N HIS A 71 21.94 -37.83 10.82
CA HIS A 71 21.96 -39.24 10.47
C HIS A 71 21.99 -39.45 8.95
N MET A 72 21.25 -38.62 8.20
CA MET A 72 21.28 -38.63 6.74
C MET A 72 22.65 -38.22 6.20
N ALA A 73 23.27 -37.17 6.74
CA ALA A 73 24.60 -36.70 6.32
C ALA A 73 25.68 -37.79 6.48
N ARG A 74 25.63 -38.59 7.55
CA ARG A 74 26.55 -39.72 7.75
C ARG A 74 26.43 -40.82 6.69
N VAL A 75 25.25 -40.94 6.06
CA VAL A 75 25.00 -41.91 4.97
C VAL A 75 25.34 -41.28 3.62
N SER A 76 24.99 -40.01 3.44
CA SER A 76 25.18 -39.26 2.20
C SER A 76 25.22 -37.77 2.49
N ASP A 77 26.35 -37.13 2.25
CA ASP A 77 26.52 -35.69 2.42
C ASP A 77 25.45 -34.91 1.63
N ILE A 78 25.26 -35.27 0.35
CA ILE A 78 24.26 -34.63 -0.51
C ILE A 78 22.83 -34.91 -0.03
N GLY A 79 22.56 -36.13 0.47
CA GLY A 79 21.27 -36.46 1.08
C GLY A 79 20.96 -35.60 2.30
N GLY A 80 21.98 -35.34 3.15
CA GLY A 80 21.83 -34.48 4.32
C GLY A 80 21.50 -33.03 3.95
N VAL A 81 22.20 -32.50 2.94
CA VAL A 81 21.93 -31.16 2.39
C VAL A 81 20.53 -31.09 1.78
N PHE A 82 20.12 -32.07 0.97
CA PHE A 82 18.80 -32.10 0.34
C PHE A 82 17.67 -32.21 1.38
N LEU A 83 17.83 -33.06 2.39
CA LEU A 83 16.83 -33.18 3.45
C LEU A 83 16.66 -31.85 4.22
N THR A 84 17.77 -31.18 4.50
CA THR A 84 17.74 -29.85 5.14
C THR A 84 17.04 -28.85 4.23
N TYR A 85 17.42 -28.78 2.96
CA TYR A 85 16.80 -27.89 1.97
C TYR A 85 15.28 -28.10 1.87
N MET A 86 14.82 -29.35 1.75
CA MET A 86 13.39 -29.66 1.63
C MET A 86 12.60 -29.26 2.87
N ARG A 87 13.14 -29.53 4.07
CA ARG A 87 12.50 -29.11 5.33
C ARG A 87 12.46 -27.59 5.47
N SER A 88 13.55 -26.90 5.14
CA SER A 88 13.62 -25.44 5.15
C SER A 88 12.66 -24.80 4.14
N LEU A 89 12.48 -25.40 2.97
CA LEU A 89 11.54 -24.94 1.94
C LEU A 89 10.10 -24.99 2.46
N ILE A 90 9.68 -26.11 3.05
CA ILE A 90 8.33 -26.25 3.62
C ILE A 90 8.12 -25.24 4.75
N PHE A 91 9.08 -25.13 5.67
CA PHE A 91 9.01 -24.16 6.76
C PHE A 91 8.89 -22.72 6.25
N TYR A 92 9.71 -22.35 5.27
CA TYR A 92 9.67 -21.02 4.67
C TYR A 92 8.33 -20.75 3.97
N TRP A 93 7.78 -21.73 3.26
CA TRP A 93 6.46 -21.62 2.64
C TRP A 93 5.37 -21.27 3.66
N HIS A 94 5.27 -22.04 4.74
CA HIS A 94 4.30 -21.77 5.82
C HIS A 94 4.48 -20.37 6.41
N ARG A 95 5.72 -20.03 6.79
CA ARG A 95 6.03 -18.71 7.34
C ARG A 95 5.70 -17.57 6.37
N HIS A 96 5.92 -17.79 5.08
CA HIS A 96 5.61 -16.80 4.07
C HIS A 96 4.10 -16.52 4.01
N HIS A 97 3.27 -17.56 3.92
CA HIS A 97 1.82 -17.40 3.79
C HIS A 97 1.12 -16.97 5.09
N GLU A 98 1.60 -17.44 6.24
CA GLU A 98 0.98 -17.13 7.53
C GLU A 98 1.38 -15.75 8.06
N ASP A 99 2.60 -15.28 7.77
CA ASP A 99 3.12 -14.07 8.38
C ASP A 99 3.55 -12.99 7.39
N ILE A 100 4.24 -13.37 6.32
CA ILE A 100 4.87 -12.38 5.43
C ILE A 100 3.82 -11.80 4.48
N GLN A 101 3.05 -12.66 3.81
CA GLN A 101 2.07 -12.26 2.81
C GLN A 101 0.98 -11.34 3.38
N PRO A 102 0.34 -11.62 4.54
CA PRO A 102 -0.63 -10.69 5.14
C PRO A 102 -0.02 -9.33 5.49
N ARG A 103 1.23 -9.31 5.96
CA ARG A 103 1.93 -8.05 6.29
C ARG A 103 2.27 -7.26 5.03
N GLN A 104 2.71 -7.93 3.96
CA GLN A 104 2.95 -7.29 2.67
C GLN A 104 1.66 -6.68 2.09
N ALA A 105 0.56 -7.42 2.14
CA ALA A 105 -0.75 -6.91 1.71
C ALA A 105 -1.18 -5.67 2.52
N ARG A 106 -0.97 -5.69 3.84
CA ARG A 106 -1.24 -4.53 4.71
C ARG A 106 -0.35 -3.34 4.37
N VAL A 107 0.94 -3.56 4.11
CA VAL A 107 1.87 -2.49 3.71
C VAL A 107 1.42 -1.86 2.40
N GLU A 108 0.99 -2.65 1.42
CA GLU A 108 0.54 -2.11 0.14
C GLU A 108 -0.75 -1.30 0.28
N ALA A 109 -1.73 -1.80 1.06
CA ALA A 109 -2.95 -1.05 1.36
C ALA A 109 -2.65 0.29 2.08
N LEU A 110 -1.68 0.31 3.00
CA LEU A 110 -1.26 1.54 3.67
C LEU A 110 -0.58 2.53 2.70
N LYS A 111 0.23 2.04 1.76
CA LYS A 111 0.82 2.91 0.73
C LYS A 111 -0.25 3.54 -0.15
N ASP A 112 -1.23 2.77 -0.58
CA ASP A 112 -2.29 3.30 -1.46
C ASP A 112 -3.17 4.31 -0.73
N ASN A 113 -3.53 4.03 0.53
CA ASN A 113 -4.22 4.99 1.38
C ASN A 113 -3.38 6.27 1.58
N SER A 114 -2.07 6.13 1.80
CA SER A 114 -1.16 7.28 1.94
C SER A 114 -1.13 8.15 0.68
N LYS A 115 -1.08 7.55 -0.51
CA LYS A 115 -1.16 8.29 -1.79
C LYS A 115 -2.48 9.04 -1.92
N GLN A 116 -3.60 8.40 -1.58
CA GLN A 116 -4.93 9.03 -1.64
C GLN A 116 -5.02 10.24 -0.70
N LEU A 117 -4.56 10.09 0.55
CA LEU A 117 -4.54 11.18 1.52
C LEU A 117 -3.64 12.34 1.08
N GLN A 118 -2.51 12.07 0.42
CA GLN A 118 -1.66 13.13 -0.14
C GLN A 118 -2.40 13.96 -1.19
N VAL A 119 -3.16 13.32 -2.08
CA VAL A 119 -3.99 14.01 -3.09
C VAL A 119 -5.10 14.84 -2.42
N GLU A 120 -5.74 14.28 -1.39
CA GLU A 120 -6.80 14.98 -0.65
C GLU A 120 -6.26 16.21 0.08
N ILE A 121 -5.10 16.11 0.75
CA ILE A 121 -4.42 17.23 1.39
C ILE A 121 -4.09 18.32 0.37
N ALA A 122 -3.48 17.97 -0.77
CA ALA A 122 -3.15 18.93 -1.81
C ALA A 122 -4.39 19.68 -2.34
N THR A 123 -5.53 18.97 -2.42
CA THR A 123 -6.81 19.56 -2.83
C THR A 123 -7.34 20.53 -1.78
N LYS A 124 -7.35 20.12 -0.50
CA LYS A 124 -7.77 20.97 0.63
C LYS A 124 -6.90 22.20 0.77
N GLU A 125 -5.58 22.07 0.61
CA GLU A 125 -4.66 23.22 0.62
C GLU A 125 -4.95 24.21 -0.50
N ARG A 126 -5.30 23.73 -1.70
CA ARG A 126 -5.71 24.61 -2.82
C ARG A 126 -6.98 25.37 -2.47
N LEU A 127 -7.98 24.71 -1.90
CA LEU A 127 -9.23 25.36 -1.47
C LEU A 127 -8.98 26.41 -0.38
N ILE A 128 -8.14 26.09 0.61
CA ILE A 128 -7.76 27.05 1.66
C ILE A 128 -7.09 28.29 1.07
N ARG A 129 -6.21 28.13 0.07
CA ARG A 129 -5.60 29.27 -0.62
C ARG A 129 -6.65 30.13 -1.33
N GLY A 130 -7.55 29.51 -2.10
CA GLY A 130 -8.64 30.23 -2.77
C GLY A 130 -9.53 31.00 -1.77
N HIS A 131 -9.93 30.37 -0.67
CA HIS A 131 -10.72 31.05 0.35
C HIS A 131 -9.97 32.20 1.05
N LYS A 132 -8.65 32.08 1.25
CA LYS A 132 -7.83 33.18 1.78
C LYS A 132 -7.83 34.39 0.83
N GLU A 133 -7.73 34.15 -0.47
CA GLU A 133 -7.83 35.19 -1.49
C GLU A 133 -9.22 35.84 -1.48
N ASP A 134 -10.29 35.04 -1.45
CA ASP A 134 -11.67 35.55 -1.36
C ASP A 134 -11.89 36.43 -0.13
N VAL A 135 -11.41 36.00 1.04
CA VAL A 135 -11.49 36.79 2.28
C VAL A 135 -10.73 38.12 2.15
N CYS A 136 -9.57 38.11 1.48
CA CYS A 136 -8.80 39.33 1.25
C CYS A 136 -9.58 40.31 0.35
N ASN A 137 -10.11 39.82 -0.76
CA ASN A 137 -10.92 40.61 -1.69
C ASN A 137 -12.18 41.16 -1.04
N LEU A 138 -12.88 40.36 -0.23
CA LEU A 138 -14.08 40.79 0.48
C LEU A 138 -13.78 41.85 1.54
N LYS A 139 -12.66 41.72 2.27
CA LYS A 139 -12.22 42.74 3.23
C LYS A 139 -11.93 44.08 2.53
N GLU A 140 -11.26 44.04 1.39
CA GLU A 140 -10.99 45.26 0.61
C GLU A 140 -12.28 45.89 0.10
N ARG A 141 -13.20 45.10 -0.46
CA ARG A 141 -14.52 45.59 -0.89
C ARG A 141 -15.31 46.19 0.26
N MET A 142 -15.34 45.54 1.42
CA MET A 142 -16.03 46.03 2.61
C MET A 142 -15.47 47.38 3.03
N LYS A 143 -14.14 47.52 3.10
CA LYS A 143 -13.48 48.79 3.41
C LYS A 143 -13.87 49.91 2.44
N ASN A 144 -13.87 49.62 1.13
CA ASN A 144 -14.23 50.60 0.11
C ASN A 144 -15.72 51.02 0.22
N GLU A 145 -16.62 50.09 0.56
CA GLU A 145 -18.02 50.42 0.79
C GLU A 145 -18.23 51.19 2.10
N GLU A 146 -17.49 50.87 3.17
CA GLU A 146 -17.50 51.66 4.42
C GLU A 146 -17.09 53.12 4.15
N GLU A 147 -16.01 53.34 3.38
CA GLU A 147 -15.55 54.68 2.98
C GLU A 147 -16.61 55.44 2.17
N LYS A 148 -17.31 54.76 1.24
CA LYS A 148 -18.42 55.37 0.48
C LYS A 148 -19.61 55.72 1.37
N VAL A 149 -19.98 54.86 2.31
CA VAL A 149 -21.08 55.11 3.24
C VAL A 149 -20.78 56.34 4.09
N THR A 150 -19.58 56.46 4.63
CA THR A 150 -19.15 57.65 5.38
C THR A 150 -19.24 58.91 4.51
N TYR A 151 -18.72 58.86 3.29
CA TYR A 151 -18.80 60.00 2.36
C TYR A 151 -20.24 60.43 2.06
N LEU A 152 -21.13 59.47 1.80
CA LEU A 152 -22.55 59.75 1.52
C LEU A 152 -23.29 60.25 2.75
N GLN A 153 -22.93 59.79 3.95
CA GLN A 153 -23.47 60.32 5.21
C GLN A 153 -23.06 61.78 5.40
N ASP A 154 -21.79 62.14 5.14
CA ASP A 154 -21.32 63.52 5.22
C ASP A 154 -22.03 64.43 4.22
N GLN A 155 -22.21 63.97 2.96
CA GLN A 155 -22.98 64.71 1.96
C GLN A 155 -24.44 64.90 2.38
N LYS A 156 -25.07 63.86 2.92
CA LYS A 156 -26.46 63.91 3.39
C LYS A 156 -26.61 64.99 4.47
N ILE A 157 -25.71 65.01 5.46
CA ILE A 157 -25.71 66.02 6.53
C ILE A 157 -25.61 67.43 5.94
N SER A 158 -24.67 67.64 5.01
CA SER A 158 -24.49 68.95 4.36
C SER A 158 -25.76 69.42 3.63
N VAL A 159 -26.43 68.53 2.91
CA VAL A 159 -27.68 68.86 2.18
C VAL A 159 -28.83 69.12 3.15
N GLU A 160 -28.95 68.35 4.23
CA GLU A 160 -29.96 68.58 5.28
C GLU A 160 -29.77 69.97 5.93
N GLU A 161 -28.52 70.37 6.25
CA GLU A 161 -28.21 71.70 6.78
C GLU A 161 -28.51 72.84 5.79
N GLU A 162 -28.26 72.64 4.49
CA GLU A 162 -28.63 73.63 3.47
C GLU A 162 -30.14 73.75 3.32
N LEU A 163 -30.85 72.62 3.36
CA LEU A 163 -32.31 72.60 3.27
C LEU A 163 -32.95 73.33 4.47
N GLU A 164 -32.45 73.12 5.69
CA GLU A 164 -32.91 73.86 6.87
C GLU A 164 -32.72 75.37 6.70
N ARG A 165 -31.57 75.81 6.16
CA ARG A 165 -31.32 77.22 5.87
C ARG A 165 -32.29 77.78 4.83
N VAL A 166 -32.55 77.03 3.75
CA VAL A 166 -33.50 77.44 2.71
C VAL A 166 -34.92 77.55 3.27
N ILE A 167 -35.36 76.58 4.10
CA ILE A 167 -36.67 76.61 4.74
C ILE A 167 -36.79 77.85 5.64
N ALA A 168 -35.77 78.16 6.45
CA ALA A 168 -35.77 79.36 7.30
C ALA A 168 -35.94 80.66 6.49
N VAL A 169 -35.25 80.78 5.35
CA VAL A 169 -35.38 81.94 4.45
C VAL A 169 -36.78 82.01 3.84
N ILE A 170 -37.37 80.88 3.44
CA ILE A 170 -38.74 80.84 2.92
C ILE A 170 -39.75 81.29 3.98
N ASP A 171 -39.60 80.82 5.23
CA ASP A 171 -40.47 81.19 6.34
C ASP A 171 -40.38 82.69 6.67
N GLU A 172 -39.19 83.29 6.58
CA GLU A 172 -39.00 84.75 6.72
C GLU A 172 -39.64 85.56 5.59
N LEU A 173 -39.63 85.04 4.36
CA LEU A 173 -40.20 85.71 3.19
C LEU A 173 -41.73 85.52 3.07
N ALA A 174 -42.29 84.46 3.66
CA ALA A 174 -43.71 84.14 3.63
C ALA A 174 -44.65 85.29 4.07
N PRO A 175 -44.39 86.05 5.16
CA PRO A 175 -45.23 87.19 5.58
C PRO A 175 -45.14 88.42 4.65
N HIS A 176 -44.19 88.47 3.71
CA HIS A 176 -44.03 89.57 2.76
C HIS A 176 -44.65 89.31 1.37
N SER A 177 -45.39 88.19 1.21
CA SER A 177 -46.05 87.80 -0.04
C SER A 177 -47.54 88.19 -0.16
N LYS A 178 -48.03 89.09 0.71
CA LYS A 178 -49.39 89.66 0.63
C LYS A 178 -49.39 91.16 0.43
#